data_AF-A0A7J9LR60-F1
#
_entry.id   AF-A0A7J9LR60-F1
#
_cell.length_a   1.000
_cell.length_b   1.000
_cell.length_c   1.000
_cell.angle_alpha   90.00
_cell.angle_beta   90.00
_cell.angle_gamma   90.00
#
_symmetry.space_group_name_H-M   'P 1'
#
loop_
_entity.id
_entity.type
_entity.pdbx_description
1 polymer ?
#
loop_
_entity_poly.entity_id
_entity_poly.type
_entity_poly.pdbx_seq_one_letter_code
_entity_poly.pdbx_strand_id
1 'polypeptide(L)'
;MEKTSSALWKRLETLYATKSLANQLVLKQRLFMFHMNEDELLRDHISQFITLLNDLKNVEVKIDDKDQTMLLLYSLPSSYKFFRETLIYGRDKLSFEDLKGHLLSKDKLDNEFGSDSKEDRQASILVASKKQDKMCHYCKKLGHVKANCHKIAK
;
A
#
# COMPACT_ATOMS: atom_id res chain seq x y z
N MET A 1 -50.39 31.27 -6.67
CA MET A 1 -49.13 30.97 -5.94
C MET A 1 -49.04 29.47 -5.76
N GLU A 2 -48.66 28.74 -6.80
CA GLU A 2 -48.43 27.29 -6.67
C GLU A 2 -46.99 27.09 -6.21
N LYS A 3 -46.80 26.81 -4.92
CA LYS A 3 -45.55 26.24 -4.40
C LYS A 3 -45.53 24.78 -4.82
N THR A 4 -45.29 24.55 -6.11
CA THR A 4 -45.40 23.23 -6.74
C THR A 4 -44.40 22.28 -6.09
N SER A 5 -44.86 21.13 -5.63
CA SER A 5 -44.04 20.05 -5.05
C SER A 5 -42.76 19.77 -5.86
N SER A 6 -42.84 19.92 -7.20
CA SER A 6 -41.69 19.85 -8.12
C SER A 6 -40.55 20.83 -7.81
N ALA A 7 -40.87 22.08 -7.43
CA ALA A 7 -39.85 23.08 -7.10
C ALA A 7 -39.15 22.76 -5.76
N LEU A 8 -39.89 22.21 -4.78
CA LEU A 8 -39.33 21.71 -3.54
C LEU A 8 -38.44 20.48 -3.78
N TRP A 9 -38.88 19.55 -4.64
CA TRP A 9 -38.12 18.36 -5.01
C TRP A 9 -36.79 18.71 -5.70
N LYS A 10 -36.80 19.60 -6.69
CA LYS A 10 -35.58 20.08 -7.35
C LYS A 10 -34.61 20.76 -6.39
N ARG A 11 -35.12 21.50 -5.39
CA ARG A 11 -34.28 22.11 -4.35
C ARG A 11 -33.64 21.06 -3.46
N LEU A 12 -34.38 20.02 -3.05
CA LEU A 12 -33.84 18.91 -2.26
C LEU A 12 -32.77 18.15 -3.04
N GLU A 13 -33.04 17.83 -4.30
CA GLU A 13 -32.09 17.16 -5.20
C GLU A 13 -30.81 17.97 -5.38
N THR A 14 -30.93 19.28 -5.63
CA THR A 14 -29.77 20.18 -5.75
C THR A 14 -28.97 20.25 -4.45
N LEU A 15 -29.64 20.39 -3.30
CA LEU A 15 -28.99 20.44 -1.99
C LEU A 15 -28.29 19.12 -1.67
N TYR A 16 -28.94 17.98 -1.95
CA TYR A 16 -28.36 16.66 -1.71
C TYR A 16 -27.18 16.39 -2.63
N ALA A 17 -27.29 16.72 -3.93
CA ALA A 17 -26.19 16.62 -4.88
C ALA A 17 -25.02 17.56 -4.52
N THR A 18 -25.30 18.78 -4.07
CA THR A 18 -24.26 19.72 -3.61
C THR A 18 -23.57 19.20 -2.35
N LYS A 19 -24.33 18.63 -1.41
CA LYS A 19 -23.78 17.99 -0.21
C LYS A 19 -22.97 16.74 -0.57
N SER A 20 -23.40 15.93 -1.53
CA SER A 20 -22.63 14.77 -1.97
C SER A 20 -21.33 15.20 -2.65
N LEU A 21 -21.37 16.21 -3.54
CA LEU A 21 -20.18 16.77 -4.18
C LEU A 21 -19.23 17.39 -3.14
N ALA A 22 -19.75 18.19 -2.21
CA ALA A 22 -18.95 18.77 -1.13
C ALA A 22 -18.30 17.68 -0.26
N ASN A 23 -19.05 16.63 0.10
CA ASN A 23 -18.54 15.49 0.86
C ASN A 23 -17.45 14.74 0.08
N GLN A 24 -17.67 14.50 -1.21
CA GLN A 24 -16.66 13.87 -2.09
C GLN A 24 -15.38 14.71 -2.16
N LEU A 25 -15.50 16.03 -2.32
CA LEU A 25 -14.36 16.94 -2.36
C LEU A 25 -13.60 16.96 -1.04
N VAL A 26 -14.29 17.02 0.10
CA VAL A 26 -13.68 16.98 1.44
C VAL A 26 -12.95 15.66 1.67
N LEU A 27 -13.55 14.52 1.30
CA LEU A 27 -12.91 13.22 1.44
C LEU A 27 -11.69 13.08 0.52
N LYS A 28 -11.76 13.57 -0.72
CA LYS A 28 -10.61 13.61 -1.62
C LYS A 28 -9.50 14.50 -1.09
N GLN A 29 -9.84 15.69 -0.58
CA GLN A 29 -8.87 16.58 0.06
C GLN A 29 -8.18 15.87 1.23
N ARG A 30 -8.95 15.20 2.10
CA ARG A 30 -8.41 14.42 3.21
C ARG A 30 -7.48 13.31 2.73
N LEU A 31 -7.82 12.63 1.63
CA LEU A 31 -6.98 11.59 1.04
C LEU A 31 -5.64 12.14 0.53
N PHE A 32 -5.66 13.26 -0.19
CA PHE A 32 -4.43 13.86 -0.72
C PHE A 32 -3.54 14.47 0.37
N MET A 33 -4.14 14.94 1.46
CA MET A 33 -3.43 15.45 2.62
C MET A 33 -3.11 14.37 3.66
N PHE A 34 -3.44 13.11 3.39
CA PHE A 34 -3.22 12.02 4.33
C PHE A 34 -1.74 11.68 4.38
N HIS A 35 -1.10 11.96 5.52
CA HIS A 35 0.31 11.68 5.76
C HIS A 35 0.49 11.05 7.13
N MET A 36 1.46 10.15 7.22
CA MET A 36 1.88 9.50 8.45
C MET A 36 2.93 10.36 9.16
N ASN A 37 2.90 10.41 10.49
CA ASN A 37 3.98 11.00 11.28
C ASN A 37 5.06 9.95 11.59
N GLU A 38 6.30 10.39 11.86
CA GLU A 38 7.41 9.45 12.17
C GLU A 38 7.15 8.64 13.45
N ASP A 39 6.36 9.17 14.40
CA ASP A 39 6.02 8.51 15.67
C ASP A 39 4.72 7.67 15.60
N GLU A 40 4.06 7.63 14.44
CA GLU A 40 2.82 6.87 14.25
C GLU A 40 3.11 5.39 13.97
N LEU A 41 2.24 4.50 14.42
CA LEU A 41 2.34 3.08 14.08
C LEU A 41 1.88 2.84 12.63
N LEU A 42 2.73 2.19 11.83
CA LEU A 42 2.45 1.92 10.41
C LEU A 42 1.13 1.16 10.21
N ARG A 43 0.82 0.23 11.13
CA ARG A 43 -0.44 -0.52 11.10
C ARG A 43 -1.66 0.39 11.23
N ASP A 44 -1.62 1.36 12.14
CA ASP A 44 -2.73 2.27 12.40
C ASP A 44 -2.91 3.23 11.22
N HIS A 45 -1.81 3.70 10.64
CA HIS A 45 -1.83 4.50 9.41
C HIS A 45 -2.49 3.75 8.25
N ILE A 46 -2.12 2.49 8.00
CA ILE A 46 -2.73 1.65 6.95
C ILE A 46 -4.22 1.43 7.22
N SER A 47 -4.62 1.19 8.47
CA SER A 47 -6.02 0.99 8.86
C SER A 47 -6.86 2.26 8.59
N GLN A 48 -6.34 3.41 8.98
CA GLN A 48 -6.97 4.72 8.72
C GLN A 48 -7.08 4.99 7.22
N PHE A 49 -6.04 4.67 6.43
CA PHE A 49 -6.07 4.81 4.98
C PHE A 49 -7.17 3.94 4.34
N ILE A 50 -7.27 2.67 4.75
CA ILE A 50 -8.34 1.76 4.26
C ILE A 50 -9.72 2.29 4.62
N THR A 51 -9.88 2.81 5.84
CA THR A 51 -11.14 3.43 6.28
C THR A 51 -11.51 4.61 5.38
N LEU A 52 -10.55 5.48 5.05
CA LEU A 52 -10.75 6.62 4.16
C LEU A 52 -11.13 6.20 2.74
N LEU A 53 -10.52 5.12 2.22
CA LEU A 53 -10.91 4.53 0.93
C LEU A 53 -12.35 3.97 0.96
N ASN A 54 -12.76 3.35 2.06
CA ASN A 54 -14.13 2.88 2.23
C ASN A 54 -15.14 4.03 2.30
N ASP A 55 -14.80 5.13 2.99
CA ASP A 55 -15.63 6.33 3.03
C ASP A 55 -15.82 6.95 1.64
N LEU A 56 -14.76 6.99 0.84
CA LEU A 56 -14.82 7.41 -0.56
C LEU A 56 -15.71 6.48 -1.40
N LYS A 57 -15.60 5.16 -1.19
CA LYS A 57 -16.45 4.18 -1.87
C LYS A 57 -17.93 4.36 -1.50
N ASN A 58 -18.23 4.72 -0.25
CA ASN A 58 -19.59 4.98 0.23
C ASN A 58 -20.23 6.20 -0.44
N VAL A 59 -19.43 7.18 -0.87
CA VAL A 59 -19.90 8.32 -1.67
C VAL A 59 -19.73 8.10 -3.18
N GLU A 60 -19.63 6.83 -3.60
CA GLU A 60 -19.49 6.38 -5.00
C GLU A 60 -18.22 6.85 -5.72
N VAL A 61 -17.20 7.28 -4.97
CA VAL A 61 -15.88 7.61 -5.52
C VAL A 61 -14.98 6.38 -5.43
N LYS A 62 -14.68 5.79 -6.58
CA LYS A 62 -13.72 4.69 -6.68
C LYS A 62 -12.34 5.27 -7.02
N ILE A 63 -11.33 4.86 -6.25
CA ILE A 63 -9.92 5.10 -6.53
C ILE A 63 -9.36 3.81 -7.12
N ASP A 64 -8.66 3.89 -8.26
CA ASP A 64 -8.07 2.70 -8.87
C ASP A 64 -6.95 2.13 -8.00
N ASP A 65 -6.72 0.81 -8.08
CA ASP A 65 -5.71 0.11 -7.26
C ASP A 65 -4.30 0.70 -7.40
N LYS A 66 -3.94 1.16 -8.61
CA LYS A 66 -2.68 1.86 -8.88
C LYS A 66 -2.57 3.16 -8.10
N ASP A 67 -3.64 3.95 -8.08
CA ASP A 67 -3.68 5.22 -7.37
C ASP A 67 -3.71 5.00 -5.87
N GLN A 68 -4.41 3.98 -5.38
CA GLN A 68 -4.37 3.58 -3.96
C GLN A 68 -2.95 3.22 -3.53
N THR A 69 -2.25 2.43 -4.35
CA THR A 69 -0.85 2.05 -4.13
C THR A 69 0.06 3.27 -4.08
N MET A 70 -0.05 4.18 -5.05
CA MET A 70 0.75 5.41 -5.07
C MET A 70 0.46 6.30 -3.86
N LEU A 71 -0.82 6.57 -3.57
CA LEU A 71 -1.23 7.41 -2.45
C LEU A 71 -0.71 6.86 -1.11
N LEU A 72 -0.81 5.55 -0.88
CA LEU A 72 -0.26 4.94 0.33
C LEU A 72 1.28 5.10 0.38
N LEU A 73 2.00 4.85 -0.72
CA LEU A 73 3.47 5.02 -0.77
C LEU A 73 3.94 6.45 -0.47
N TYR A 74 3.23 7.46 -0.97
CA TYR A 74 3.57 8.87 -0.77
C TYR A 74 3.07 9.43 0.56
N SER A 75 2.11 8.77 1.21
CA SER A 75 1.68 9.13 2.57
C SER A 75 2.68 8.74 3.67
N LEU A 76 3.65 7.87 3.37
CA LEU A 76 4.65 7.40 4.32
C LEU A 76 5.70 8.46 4.63
N PRO A 77 6.29 8.45 5.83
CA PRO A 77 7.23 9.48 6.24
C PRO A 77 8.60 9.27 5.57
N SER A 78 9.50 10.24 5.78
CA SER A 78 10.78 10.32 5.07
C SER A 78 11.70 9.12 5.32
N SER A 79 11.59 8.50 6.50
CA SER A 79 12.29 7.26 6.87
C SER A 79 12.03 6.09 5.92
N TYR A 80 10.91 6.08 5.21
CA TYR A 80 10.54 5.05 4.23
C TYR A 80 10.99 5.37 2.79
N LYS A 81 11.74 6.46 2.57
CA LYS A 81 12.16 6.90 1.23
C LYS A 81 12.83 5.79 0.40
N PHE A 82 13.83 5.12 0.96
CA PHE A 82 14.56 4.05 0.26
C PHE A 82 13.67 2.84 -0.05
N PHE A 83 12.78 2.50 0.89
CA PHE A 83 11.80 1.42 0.71
C PHE A 83 10.82 1.75 -0.43
N ARG A 84 10.33 2.98 -0.47
CA ARG A 84 9.48 3.49 -1.56
C ARG A 84 10.20 3.40 -2.92
N GLU A 85 11.43 3.89 -3.02
CA GLU A 85 12.23 3.83 -4.25
C GLU A 85 12.45 2.38 -4.71
N THR A 86 12.77 1.49 -3.78
CA THR A 86 12.97 0.05 -4.10
C THR A 86 11.70 -0.60 -4.63
N LEU A 87 10.52 -0.26 -4.10
CA LEU A 87 9.25 -0.81 -4.59
C LEU A 87 8.87 -0.23 -5.96
N ILE A 88 9.13 1.05 -6.20
CA ILE A 88 8.81 1.72 -7.47
C ILE A 88 9.72 1.21 -8.60
N TYR A 89 11.03 1.14 -8.37
CA TYR A 89 12.00 0.81 -9.42
C TYR A 89 12.37 -0.68 -9.46
N GLY A 90 12.14 -1.42 -8.38
CA GLY A 90 12.53 -2.83 -8.29
C GLY A 90 11.50 -3.81 -8.85
N ARG A 91 10.32 -3.35 -9.30
CA ARG A 91 9.21 -4.22 -9.71
C ARG A 91 8.40 -3.66 -10.87
N ASP A 92 7.97 -4.55 -11.77
CA ASP A 92 7.12 -4.20 -12.91
C ASP A 92 5.63 -4.04 -12.54
N LYS A 93 5.19 -4.66 -11.44
CA LYS A 93 3.81 -4.63 -10.95
C LYS A 93 3.78 -4.58 -9.42
N LEU A 94 2.95 -3.70 -8.88
CA LEU A 94 2.71 -3.54 -7.46
C LEU A 94 1.21 -3.27 -7.26
N SER A 95 0.52 -4.19 -6.57
CA SER A 95 -0.87 -3.98 -6.16
C SER A 95 -0.96 -3.39 -4.75
N PHE A 96 -2.12 -2.87 -4.37
CA PHE A 96 -2.33 -2.33 -3.03
C PHE A 96 -2.17 -3.40 -1.93
N GLU A 97 -2.58 -4.64 -2.22
CA GLU A 97 -2.46 -5.76 -1.30
C GLU A 97 -0.99 -6.20 -1.13
N ASP A 98 -0.23 -6.26 -2.22
CA ASP A 98 1.21 -6.54 -2.17
C ASP A 98 1.93 -5.47 -1.33
N LEU A 99 1.64 -4.19 -1.57
CA LEU A 99 2.24 -3.07 -0.84
C LEU A 99 1.99 -3.19 0.67
N LYS A 100 0.74 -3.47 1.08
CA LYS A 100 0.40 -3.69 2.49
C LYS A 100 1.17 -4.85 3.09
N GLY A 101 1.31 -5.96 2.36
CA GLY A 101 2.14 -7.09 2.76
C GLY A 101 3.59 -6.68 3.01
N HIS A 102 4.20 -5.93 2.09
CA HIS A 102 5.59 -5.46 2.23
C HIS A 102 5.78 -4.48 3.39
N LEU A 103 4.83 -3.57 3.60
CA LEU A 103 4.87 -2.63 4.71
C LEU A 103 4.79 -3.35 6.06
N LEU A 104 3.85 -4.29 6.22
CA LEU A 104 3.71 -5.06 7.45
C LEU A 104 4.90 -5.99 7.70
N SER A 105 5.52 -6.54 6.64
CA SER A 105 6.76 -7.31 6.78
C SER A 105 7.92 -6.44 7.25
N LYS A 106 8.05 -5.21 6.71
CA LYS A 106 9.09 -4.26 7.14
C LYS A 106 8.91 -3.84 8.60
N ASP A 107 7.68 -3.50 9.00
CA ASP A 107 7.35 -3.12 10.38
C ASP A 107 7.69 -4.23 11.39
N LYS A 108 7.45 -5.49 11.04
CA LYS A 108 7.87 -6.63 11.88
C LYS A 108 9.38 -6.74 12.01
N LEU A 109 10.12 -6.58 10.92
CA LEU A 109 11.59 -6.65 10.94
C LEU A 109 12.20 -5.49 11.75
N ASP A 110 11.64 -4.29 11.65
CA ASP A 110 12.11 -3.13 12.41
C ASP A 110 11.82 -3.29 13.92
N ASN A 111 10.71 -3.95 14.29
CA ASN A 111 10.37 -4.26 15.68
C ASN A 111 11.14 -5.46 16.26
N GLU A 112 11.42 -6.51 15.48
CA GLU A 112 12.15 -7.70 15.95
C GLU A 112 13.66 -7.47 16.10
N PHE A 113 14.24 -6.53 15.34
CA PHE A 113 15.67 -6.22 15.35
C PHE A 113 15.99 -4.85 15.97
N GLY A 114 15.19 -4.43 16.96
CA GLY A 114 15.26 -3.12 17.60
C GLY A 114 16.69 -2.62 17.88
N SER A 115 16.97 -1.42 17.38
CA SER A 115 18.03 -0.50 17.81
C SER A 115 19.44 -1.06 17.96
N ASP A 116 20.10 -1.41 16.87
CA ASP A 116 21.56 -1.28 16.83
C ASP A 116 22.04 -0.85 15.43
N SER A 117 22.80 0.25 15.44
CA SER A 117 23.56 0.89 14.34
C SER A 117 22.80 1.34 13.06
N LYS A 118 22.70 2.66 12.90
CA LYS A 118 22.04 3.38 11.81
C LYS A 118 22.80 3.39 10.46
N GLU A 119 23.83 2.59 10.24
CA GLU A 119 24.68 2.77 9.04
C GLU A 119 24.76 1.59 8.05
N ASP A 120 24.45 0.33 8.40
CA ASP A 120 24.70 -0.81 7.49
C ASP A 120 23.53 -1.81 7.35
N ARG A 121 22.35 -1.36 6.90
CA ARG A 121 21.26 -2.28 6.50
C ARG A 121 20.72 -2.04 5.09
N GLN A 122 21.61 -1.69 4.17
CA GLN A 122 21.29 -1.42 2.76
C GLN A 122 21.06 -2.70 1.92
N ALA A 123 21.08 -3.91 2.51
CA ALA A 123 21.00 -5.17 1.77
C ALA A 123 19.82 -6.10 2.11
N SER A 124 18.95 -5.79 3.08
CA SER A 124 17.94 -6.77 3.55
C SER A 124 16.68 -6.86 2.67
N ILE A 125 16.44 -5.92 1.74
CA ILE A 125 15.32 -6.02 0.79
C ILE A 125 15.60 -7.04 -0.34
N LEU A 126 16.88 -7.38 -0.58
CA LEU A 126 17.26 -8.37 -1.60
C LEU A 126 16.78 -9.80 -1.27
N VAL A 127 16.41 -10.09 -0.02
CA VAL A 127 16.08 -11.46 0.41
C VAL A 127 14.59 -11.82 0.22
N ALA A 128 13.71 -10.85 -0.03
CA ALA A 128 12.28 -11.11 -0.25
C ALA A 128 11.87 -11.17 -1.74
N SER A 129 12.82 -10.99 -2.67
CA SER A 129 12.60 -11.25 -4.10
C SER A 129 12.81 -12.73 -4.38
N LYS A 130 11.73 -13.51 -4.26
CA LYS A 130 11.59 -14.89 -4.79
C LYS A 130 12.87 -15.73 -4.70
N LYS A 131 13.15 -16.32 -3.54
CA LYS A 131 13.70 -17.69 -3.56
C LYS A 131 12.61 -18.58 -4.16
N GLN A 132 12.58 -18.70 -5.48
CA GLN A 132 12.11 -19.96 -6.05
C GLN A 132 13.05 -21.01 -5.47
N ASP A 133 12.57 -21.77 -4.49
CA ASP A 133 13.24 -22.98 -4.03
C ASP A 133 13.33 -23.93 -5.22
N LYS A 134 14.36 -23.73 -6.06
CA LYS A 134 14.62 -24.59 -7.19
C LYS A 134 15.03 -25.94 -6.60
N MET A 135 14.15 -26.91 -6.74
CA MET A 135 14.41 -28.30 -6.40
C MET A 135 15.32 -28.90 -7.45
N CYS A 136 16.42 -29.53 -7.02
CA CYS A 136 17.29 -30.23 -7.93
C CYS A 136 16.58 -31.47 -8.47
N HIS A 137 16.30 -31.54 -9.77
CA HIS A 137 15.66 -32.70 -10.40
C HIS A 137 16.49 -33.99 -10.34
N TYR A 138 17.76 -33.92 -9.96
CA TYR A 138 18.63 -35.08 -9.78
C TYR A 138 18.64 -35.62 -8.34
N CYS A 139 18.86 -34.75 -7.34
CA CYS A 139 18.96 -35.16 -5.94
C CYS A 139 17.71 -34.88 -5.09
N LYS A 140 16.69 -34.25 -5.68
CA LYS A 140 15.43 -33.82 -5.04
C LYS A 140 15.58 -32.93 -3.80
N LYS A 141 16.77 -32.33 -3.60
CA LYS A 141 17.01 -31.34 -2.53
C LYS A 141 16.74 -29.92 -3.02
N LEU A 142 16.24 -29.09 -2.12
CA LEU A 142 15.98 -27.67 -2.35
C LEU A 142 17.28 -26.86 -2.27
N GLY A 143 17.30 -25.69 -2.92
CA GLY A 143 18.40 -24.72 -2.83
C GLY A 143 19.43 -24.77 -3.96
N HIS A 144 19.31 -25.69 -4.94
CA HIS A 144 20.17 -25.72 -6.13
C HIS A 144 19.47 -26.43 -7.30
N VAL A 145 19.90 -26.14 -8.53
CA VAL A 145 19.45 -26.85 -9.75
C VAL A 145 20.40 -27.99 -10.12
N LYS A 146 19.97 -28.88 -11.01
CA LYS A 146 20.77 -30.02 -11.50
C LYS A 146 22.19 -29.61 -11.92
N ALA A 147 22.35 -28.48 -12.60
CA ALA A 147 23.65 -27.99 -13.06
C ALA A 147 24.69 -27.80 -11.94
N ASN A 148 24.25 -27.49 -10.71
CA ASN A 148 25.12 -27.20 -9.57
C ASN A 148 25.01 -28.29 -8.48
N CYS A 149 24.64 -29.52 -8.86
CA CYS A 149 24.43 -30.59 -7.89
C CYS A 149 25.76 -31.25 -7.48
N HIS A 150 26.09 -31.18 -6.19
CA HIS A 150 27.29 -31.82 -5.62
C HIS A 150 27.33 -33.35 -5.81
N LYS A 151 26.20 -34.00 -6.13
CA LYS A 151 26.15 -35.43 -6.47
C LYS A 151 26.52 -35.74 -7.92
N ILE A 152 26.63 -34.74 -8.78
CA ILE A 152 27.00 -34.88 -10.20
C ILE A 152 28.49 -34.60 -10.41
N ALA A 153 29.13 -33.86 -9.50
CA ALA A 153 30.53 -33.48 -9.58
C ALA A 153 31.52 -34.61 -9.16
N LYS A 154 31.22 -35.87 -9.48
CA LYS A 154 32.14 -37.00 -9.27
C LYS A 154 32.08 -38.00 -10.41
#